data_AF-A0A960S770-F1
#
_entry.id   AF-A0A960S770-F1
#
_cell.length_a   1.000
_cell.length_b   1.000
_cell.length_c   1.000
_cell.angle_alpha   90.00
_cell.angle_beta   90.00
_cell.angle_gamma   90.00
#
_symmetry.space_group_name_H-M   'P 1'
#
loop_
_entity.id
_entity.type
_entity.pdbx_description
1 polymer ?
#
loop_
_entity_poly.entity_id
_entity_poly.type
_entity_poly.pdbx_seq_one_letter_code
_entity_poly.pdbx_strand_id
1 'polypeptide(L)'
;MLIQLYFIVTTLIGVASFGDMPKSNPAKAAEQKMMEAKAAVTSKTSKGQESPDVLLIQPSARAADWVAAYQYLSKYASENSISFKLNDGSTIHNITNVAALPGGTLLTFTLNTVSGLKYKVVKIEDIADIIQD
;
A
#
# COMPACT_ATOMS: atom_id res chain seq x y z
N MET A 1 -25.52 41.36 -23.90
CA MET A 1 -26.22 40.13 -24.36
C MET A 1 -26.17 39.16 -23.20
N LEU A 2 -27.15 39.02 -22.30
CA LEU A 2 -28.56 38.55 -22.44
C LEU A 2 -28.60 37.22 -23.23
N ILE A 3 -28.92 36.05 -22.64
CA ILE A 3 -30.27 35.49 -22.35
C ILE A 3 -30.08 34.14 -21.59
N GLN A 4 -30.63 33.97 -20.36
CA GLN A 4 -31.80 33.12 -19.97
C GLN A 4 -31.66 31.61 -20.29
N LEU A 5 -31.46 30.72 -19.31
CA LEU A 5 -32.43 30.05 -18.41
C LEU A 5 -33.47 29.17 -19.14
N TYR A 6 -33.41 27.84 -18.94
CA TYR A 6 -34.59 26.97 -19.00
C TYR A 6 -34.52 25.89 -17.92
N PHE A 7 -35.35 26.09 -16.89
CA PHE A 7 -35.88 25.04 -16.04
C PHE A 7 -36.94 24.27 -16.84
N ILE A 8 -36.89 22.93 -16.79
CA ILE A 8 -38.09 22.11 -17.05
C ILE A 8 -38.28 21.17 -15.87
N VAL A 9 -39.31 21.51 -15.10
CA VAL A 9 -40.02 20.67 -14.15
C VAL A 9 -40.85 19.67 -14.97
N THR A 10 -40.81 18.38 -14.63
CA THR A 10 -41.84 17.44 -15.08
C THR A 10 -42.24 16.53 -13.92
N THR A 11 -43.55 16.49 -13.73
CA THR A 11 -44.29 16.03 -12.57
C THR A 11 -44.67 14.55 -12.72
N LEU A 12 -44.42 13.79 -11.64
CA LEU A 12 -45.28 12.79 -10.99
C LEU A 12 -46.27 11.95 -11.85
N ILE A 13 -46.04 10.62 -11.91
CA ILE A 13 -47.09 9.57 -11.81
C ILE A 13 -46.47 8.35 -11.11
N GLY A 14 -47.07 7.89 -10.01
CA GLY A 14 -46.65 6.69 -9.27
C GLY A 14 -47.45 5.44 -9.61
N VAL A 15 -47.03 4.29 -9.09
CA VAL A 15 -47.88 3.15 -8.74
C VAL A 15 -47.19 2.40 -7.60
N ALA A 16 -47.95 2.09 -6.54
CA ALA A 16 -47.53 1.23 -5.46
C ALA A 16 -47.37 -0.22 -5.94
N SER A 17 -46.30 -0.91 -5.51
CA SER A 17 -46.23 -2.36 -5.50
C SER A 17 -45.99 -2.81 -4.06
N PHE A 18 -47.06 -3.31 -3.46
CA PHE A 18 -47.02 -4.13 -2.26
C PHE A 18 -46.54 -5.53 -2.66
N GLY A 19 -45.62 -6.07 -1.88
CA GLY A 19 -45.38 -7.51 -1.81
C GLY A 19 -43.99 -7.92 -2.26
N ASP A 20 -43.07 -7.98 -1.31
CA ASP A 20 -42.37 -9.23 -1.04
C ASP A 20 -41.71 -9.14 0.35
N MET A 21 -42.30 -9.87 1.30
CA MET A 21 -41.64 -10.15 2.57
C MET A 21 -40.39 -11.01 2.28
N PRO A 22 -39.21 -10.68 2.83
CA PRO A 22 -38.09 -11.60 2.80
C PRO A 22 -38.44 -12.81 3.66
N LYS A 23 -38.72 -13.95 3.01
CA LYS A 23 -38.68 -15.27 3.65
C LYS A 23 -37.25 -15.47 4.15
N SER A 24 -37.04 -15.20 5.44
CA SER A 24 -35.78 -15.48 6.12
C SER A 24 -35.52 -16.98 6.03
N ASN A 25 -34.59 -17.35 5.17
CA ASN A 25 -34.13 -18.72 5.00
C ASN A 25 -33.35 -19.15 6.26
N PRO A 26 -33.86 -20.09 7.09
CA PRO A 26 -33.22 -20.46 8.35
C PRO A 26 -31.88 -21.20 8.16
N ALA A 27 -31.53 -21.56 6.93
CA ALA A 27 -30.27 -22.25 6.61
C ALA A 27 -29.01 -21.35 6.71
N LYS A 28 -29.14 -20.02 6.62
CA LYS A 28 -27.98 -19.10 6.75
C LYS A 28 -27.65 -18.69 8.18
N ALA A 29 -28.52 -18.97 9.15
CA ALA A 29 -28.29 -18.64 10.56
C ALA A 29 -27.47 -19.71 11.30
N ALA A 30 -27.36 -20.93 10.74
CA ALA A 30 -26.55 -22.01 11.33
C ALA A 30 -25.05 -21.89 10.98
N GLU A 31 -24.71 -21.26 9.86
CA GLU A 31 -23.31 -21.11 9.41
C GLU A 31 -22.56 -20.01 10.18
N GLN A 32 -23.27 -18.97 10.64
CA GLN A 32 -22.67 -17.90 11.46
C GLN A 32 -22.33 -18.34 12.90
N LYS A 33 -22.97 -19.39 13.44
CA LYS A 33 -22.65 -19.91 14.78
C LYS A 33 -21.44 -20.87 14.81
N MET A 34 -20.93 -21.32 13.65
CA MET A 34 -19.72 -22.14 13.59
C MET A 34 -18.43 -21.32 13.38
N MET A 35 -18.52 -20.02 13.10
CA MET A 35 -17.33 -19.15 12.98
C MET A 35 -16.88 -18.48 14.29
N GLU A 36 -17.70 -18.45 15.35
CA GLU A 36 -17.28 -17.90 16.65
C GLU A 36 -16.57 -18.91 17.58
N ALA A 37 -16.63 -20.21 17.27
CA ALA A 37 -15.95 -21.26 18.05
C ALA A 37 -14.49 -21.52 17.63
N LYS A 38 -13.92 -20.70 16.74
CA LYS A 38 -12.49 -20.73 16.36
C LYS A 38 -11.66 -19.56 16.90
N ALA A 39 -12.24 -18.69 17.74
CA ALA A 39 -11.53 -17.56 18.33
C ALA A 39 -11.00 -17.80 19.76
N ALA A 40 -11.23 -18.98 20.36
CA ALA A 40 -10.92 -19.22 21.77
C ALA A 40 -10.14 -20.51 22.05
N VAL A 41 -9.29 -20.95 21.11
CA VAL A 41 -8.45 -22.13 21.31
C VAL A 41 -6.98 -21.79 21.03
N THR A 42 -6.24 -21.68 22.13
CA THR A 42 -4.78 -21.88 22.26
C THR A 42 -3.88 -20.63 22.29
N SER A 43 -3.84 -19.97 23.44
CA SER A 43 -2.60 -19.35 23.94
C SER A 43 -2.33 -19.82 25.38
N LYS A 44 -2.10 -21.13 25.52
CA LYS A 44 -1.41 -21.72 26.68
C LYS A 44 -0.23 -22.51 26.17
N THR A 45 0.96 -21.91 26.09
CA THR A 45 2.21 -22.69 26.14
C THR A 45 3.37 -21.84 26.68
N SER A 46 3.93 -22.38 27.78
CA SER A 46 5.29 -22.23 28.31
C SER A 46 5.87 -20.83 28.59
N LYS A 47 5.90 -20.49 29.89
CA LYS A 47 7.09 -19.88 30.51
C LYS A 47 8.27 -20.84 30.32
N GLY A 48 9.21 -20.49 29.45
CA GLY A 48 10.41 -21.28 29.24
C GLY A 48 11.39 -20.50 28.38
N GLN A 49 12.52 -20.10 28.99
CA GLN A 49 13.67 -19.40 28.40
C GLN A 49 13.33 -18.16 27.57
N GLU A 50 13.70 -16.99 28.09
CA GLU A 50 13.84 -15.74 27.35
C GLU A 50 14.92 -15.90 26.26
N SER A 51 14.57 -16.66 25.23
CA SER A 51 15.23 -16.55 23.94
C SER A 51 14.94 -15.13 23.47
N PRO A 52 15.95 -14.34 23.07
CA PRO A 52 15.69 -13.01 22.55
C PRO A 52 14.62 -13.14 21.46
N ASP A 53 13.52 -12.39 21.62
CA ASP A 53 12.42 -12.38 20.66
C ASP A 53 12.92 -11.70 19.38
N VAL A 54 13.56 -12.48 18.51
CA VAL A 54 14.12 -11.99 17.25
C VAL A 54 12.97 -11.93 16.25
N LEU A 55 12.49 -10.72 16.01
CA LEU A 55 11.54 -10.44 14.94
C LEU A 55 12.25 -10.57 13.59
N LEU A 56 11.99 -11.68 12.89
CA LEU A 56 12.48 -11.89 11.53
C LEU A 56 11.58 -11.16 10.53
N ILE A 57 12.07 -10.04 9.98
CA ILE A 57 11.41 -9.32 8.90
C ILE A 57 11.90 -9.88 7.56
N GLN A 58 10.97 -10.29 6.70
CA GLN A 58 11.30 -10.77 5.36
C GLN A 58 11.91 -9.63 4.51
N PRO A 59 13.00 -9.88 3.76
CA PRO A 59 13.62 -8.87 2.91
C PRO A 59 12.65 -8.25 1.89
N SER A 60 11.74 -9.07 1.35
CA SER A 60 10.69 -8.61 0.43
C SER A 60 9.77 -7.55 1.01
N ALA A 61 9.39 -7.67 2.29
CA ALA A 61 8.58 -6.67 2.96
C ALA A 61 9.36 -5.36 3.10
N ARG A 62 10.63 -5.42 3.54
CA ARG A 62 11.49 -4.23 3.65
C ARG A 62 11.70 -3.53 2.31
N ALA A 63 11.91 -4.29 1.24
CA ALA A 63 12.05 -3.71 -0.10
C ALA A 63 10.76 -3.04 -0.57
N ALA A 64 9.59 -3.63 -0.28
CA ALA A 64 8.30 -3.05 -0.59
C ALA A 64 8.07 -1.74 0.17
N ASP A 65 8.50 -1.65 1.44
CA ASP A 65 8.42 -0.43 2.24
C ASP A 65 9.21 0.72 1.59
N TRP A 66 10.42 0.46 1.10
CA TRP A 66 11.22 1.45 0.38
C TRP A 66 10.54 1.94 -0.91
N VAL A 67 9.98 1.01 -1.70
CA VAL A 67 9.27 1.35 -2.94
C VAL A 67 8.03 2.18 -2.62
N ALA A 68 7.27 1.80 -1.59
CA ALA A 68 6.08 2.53 -1.16
C ALA A 68 6.42 3.93 -0.62
N ALA A 69 7.49 4.06 0.16
CA ALA A 69 7.98 5.33 0.67
C ALA A 69 8.37 6.28 -0.48
N TYR A 70 9.13 5.79 -1.47
CA TYR A 70 9.45 6.57 -2.66
C TYR A 70 8.20 7.00 -3.42
N GLN A 71 7.27 6.09 -3.68
CA GLN A 71 6.02 6.40 -4.38
C GLN A 71 5.15 7.41 -3.63
N TYR A 72 5.18 7.37 -2.30
CA TYR A 72 4.47 8.32 -1.46
C TYR A 72 5.10 9.71 -1.59
N LEU A 73 6.42 9.83 -1.36
CA LEU A 73 7.12 11.10 -1.46
C LEU A 73 7.04 11.69 -2.87
N SER A 74 7.11 10.86 -3.92
CA SER A 74 7.05 11.33 -5.31
C SER A 74 5.74 12.00 -5.69
N LYS A 75 4.66 11.75 -4.94
CA LYS A 75 3.36 12.42 -5.14
C LYS A 75 3.36 13.87 -4.66
N TYR A 76 4.22 14.21 -3.71
CA TYR A 76 4.26 15.52 -3.05
C TYR A 76 5.55 16.30 -3.36
N ALA A 77 6.52 15.65 -4.02
CA ALA A 77 7.74 16.24 -4.52
C ALA A 77 7.48 17.06 -5.80
N SER A 78 6.80 18.20 -5.69
CA SER A 78 6.55 19.08 -6.84
C SER A 78 7.73 19.97 -7.22
N GLU A 79 8.60 20.29 -6.25
CA GLU A 79 9.77 21.16 -6.45
C GLU A 79 11.08 20.52 -5.99
N ASN A 80 10.99 19.65 -4.99
CA ASN A 80 12.14 19.05 -4.32
C ASN A 80 12.47 17.67 -4.90
N SER A 81 13.74 17.41 -5.19
CA SER A 81 14.15 16.13 -5.78
C SER A 81 14.34 15.08 -4.69
N ILE A 82 13.76 13.90 -4.88
CA ILE A 82 13.93 12.78 -3.94
C ILE A 82 15.26 12.10 -4.24
N SER A 83 16.05 11.91 -3.18
CA SER A 83 17.36 11.30 -3.22
C SER A 83 17.48 10.18 -2.20
N PHE A 84 18.29 9.16 -2.50
CA PHE A 84 18.57 8.07 -1.56
C PHE A 84 20.00 8.17 -1.05
N LYS A 85 20.18 8.25 0.26
CA LYS A 85 21.49 8.23 0.92
C LYS A 85 21.89 6.79 1.23
N LEU A 86 23.10 6.43 0.85
CA LEU A 86 23.68 5.12 1.12
C LEU A 86 24.57 5.15 2.36
N ASN A 87 24.83 3.97 2.93
CA ASN A 87 25.68 3.82 4.12
C ASN A 87 27.14 4.21 3.88
N ASP A 88 27.60 4.20 2.62
CA ASP A 88 28.93 4.68 2.23
C ASP A 88 29.03 6.21 2.14
N GLY A 89 27.92 6.92 2.42
CA GLY A 89 27.82 8.37 2.34
C GLY A 89 27.52 8.90 0.94
N SER A 90 27.47 8.04 -0.08
CA SER A 90 27.05 8.44 -1.42
C SER A 90 25.54 8.66 -1.49
N THR A 91 25.12 9.49 -2.45
CA THR A 91 23.71 9.81 -2.66
C THR A 91 23.32 9.52 -4.11
N ILE A 92 22.15 8.91 -4.28
CA ILE A 92 21.53 8.65 -5.59
C ILE A 92 20.53 9.76 -5.85
N HIS A 93 20.76 10.52 -6.93
CA HIS A 93 19.93 11.64 -7.36
C HIS A 93 19.25 11.36 -8.70
N ASN A 94 18.33 12.23 -9.10
CA ASN A 94 17.62 12.19 -10.39
C ASN A 94 16.88 10.86 -10.63
N ILE A 95 16.28 10.33 -9.57
CA ILE A 95 15.56 9.05 -9.61
C ILE A 95 14.21 9.28 -10.27
N THR A 96 13.90 8.46 -11.28
CA THR A 96 12.59 8.45 -11.95
C THR A 96 11.75 7.26 -11.52
N ASN A 97 12.38 6.13 -11.20
CA ASN A 97 11.70 4.91 -10.76
C ASN A 97 12.57 4.13 -9.76
N VAL A 98 11.90 3.52 -8.79
CA VAL A 98 12.46 2.56 -7.83
C VAL A 98 11.62 1.30 -7.88
N ALA A 99 12.27 0.15 -8.05
CA ALA A 99 11.60 -1.15 -8.04
C ALA A 99 12.41 -2.18 -7.25
N ALA A 100 11.71 -3.09 -6.57
CA ALA A 100 12.32 -4.21 -5.89
C ALA A 100 12.49 -5.39 -6.86
N LEU A 101 13.68 -6.02 -6.84
CA LEU A 101 13.91 -7.26 -7.59
C LEU A 101 13.29 -8.46 -6.88
N PRO A 102 13.06 -9.57 -7.62
CA PRO A 102 12.65 -10.84 -7.02
C PRO A 102 13.58 -11.24 -5.86
N GLY A 103 13.00 -11.62 -4.72
CA GLY A 103 13.75 -11.94 -3.51
C GLY A 103 13.91 -10.77 -2.52
N GLY A 104 13.69 -9.52 -2.96
CA GLY A 104 13.59 -8.37 -2.05
C GLY A 104 14.90 -7.94 -1.39
N THR A 105 16.05 -8.42 -1.85
CA THR A 105 17.37 -8.02 -1.31
C THR A 105 17.99 -6.86 -2.08
N LEU A 106 17.48 -6.58 -3.29
CA LEU A 106 18.01 -5.57 -4.19
C LEU A 106 16.91 -4.63 -4.65
N LEU A 107 17.25 -3.34 -4.77
CA LEU A 107 16.46 -2.33 -5.45
C LEU A 107 17.16 -1.90 -6.74
N THR A 108 16.35 -1.68 -7.79
CA THR A 108 16.78 -1.02 -9.02
C THR A 108 16.30 0.42 -9.03
N PHE A 109 17.22 1.32 -9.35
CA PHE A 109 16.97 2.75 -9.56
C PHE A 109 17.12 3.06 -11.03
N THR A 110 16.09 3.67 -11.62
CA THR A 110 16.19 4.30 -12.95
C THR A 110 16.50 5.78 -12.74
N LEU A 111 17.58 6.24 -13.35
CA LEU A 111 18.11 7.58 -13.18
C LEU A 111 18.01 8.35 -14.49
N ASN A 112 17.51 9.58 -14.45
CA ASN A 112 17.56 10.48 -15.61
C ASN A 112 18.90 11.21 -15.61
N THR A 113 19.68 11.05 -16.67
CA THR A 113 20.97 11.73 -16.83
C THR A 113 21.02 12.48 -18.15
N VAL A 114 22.00 13.38 -18.28
CA VAL A 114 22.22 14.15 -19.53
C VAL A 114 22.47 13.24 -20.74
N SER A 115 22.97 12.03 -20.51
CA SER A 115 23.23 11.01 -21.53
C SER A 115 22.08 10.00 -21.71
N GLY A 116 20.92 10.26 -21.11
CA GLY A 116 19.75 9.37 -21.13
C GLY A 116 19.54 8.61 -19.82
N LEU A 117 18.82 7.49 -19.90
CA LEU A 117 18.50 6.66 -18.73
C LEU A 117 19.69 5.81 -18.30
N LYS A 118 19.97 5.81 -16.99
CA LYS A 118 20.92 4.88 -16.35
C LYS A 118 20.20 4.02 -15.33
N TYR A 119 20.71 2.81 -15.11
CA TYR A 119 20.19 1.89 -14.11
C TYR A 119 21.26 1.64 -13.05
N LYS A 120 20.87 1.70 -11.78
CA LYS A 120 21.74 1.35 -10.65
C LYS A 120 21.05 0.29 -9.80
N VAL A 121 21.78 -0.74 -9.41
CA VAL A 121 21.30 -1.78 -8.51
C VAL A 121 22.00 -1.62 -7.17
N VAL A 122 21.24 -1.59 -6.09
CA VAL A 122 21.76 -1.40 -4.73
C VAL A 122 21.09 -2.40 -3.80
N LYS A 123 21.83 -2.89 -2.82
CA LYS A 123 21.30 -3.76 -1.79
C LYS A 123 20.43 -2.97 -0.82
N ILE A 124 19.35 -3.56 -0.33
CA ILE A 124 18.46 -2.88 0.62
C ILE A 124 19.18 -2.53 1.94
N GLU A 125 20.20 -3.31 2.31
CA GLU A 125 21.02 -3.07 3.50
C GLU A 125 21.97 -1.88 3.35
N ASP A 126 22.30 -1.45 2.12
CA ASP A 126 23.21 -0.33 1.87
C ASP A 126 22.48 1.02 1.88
N ILE A 127 21.15 1.02 1.97
CA ILE A 127 20.34 2.23 1.99
C ILE A 127 20.20 2.72 3.43
N ALA A 128 20.67 3.94 3.67
CA ALA A 128 20.59 4.59 4.96
C ALA A 128 19.26 5.35 5.13
N ASP A 129 18.90 6.17 4.13
CA ASP A 129 17.77 7.08 4.24
C ASP A 129 17.21 7.53 2.88
N ILE A 130 15.98 8.05 2.89
CA ILE A 130 15.34 8.73 1.76
C ILE A 130 15.13 10.21 2.12
N ILE A 131 15.68 11.09 1.29
CA ILE A 131 15.75 12.52 1.57
C ILE A 131 15.00 13.28 0.47
N GLN A 132 14.29 14.33 0.85
CA GLN A 132 13.62 15.26 -0.07
C GLN A 132 14.25 16.64 0.15
N ASP A 133 15.12 17.05 -0.78
CA ASP A 133 15.85 18.33 -0.75
C ASP A 133 15.07 19.43 -1.48
#